data_AF-A0A2S2QPA2-F1
#
_entry.id   AF-A0A2S2QPA2-F1
#
_cell.length_a   1.000
_cell.length_b   1.000
_cell.length_c   1.000
_cell.angle_alpha   90.00
_cell.angle_beta   90.00
_cell.angle_gamma   90.00
#
_symmetry.space_group_name_H-M   'P 1'
#
loop_
_entity.id
_entity.type
_entity.pdbx_description
1 polymer ?
#
loop_
_entity_poly.entity_id
_entity_poly.type
_entity_poly.pdbx_seq_one_letter_code
_entity_poly.pdbx_strand_id
1 'polypeptide(L)'
;MYGFVNYALELLVLKTFGEETWEKIKKDAEVTMDGQFLVRQIYDDEITYNLVSSAAQILELPASSILELFGKMFFEFCQDSGYDKILQVLGATPRDFLQNLDALHDHLGTLYPGMRAPSFRCTERTEDGALVLHYYSDRPGLEYIVIGIVKTVASKLHNTEVEVEILQTKEECDHVQFLITEKNNTGQRQNDQTAEVETLSQGHHYDQILLYVFHTF
;
A
#
# COMPACT_ATOMS: atom_id res chain seq x y z
N MET A 1 6.05 13.65 5.57
CA MET A 1 6.15 12.18 5.46
C MET A 1 7.57 11.74 5.07
N TYR A 2 7.96 10.47 5.23
CA TYR A 2 9.23 10.00 4.65
C TYR A 2 9.20 10.09 3.12
N GLY A 3 10.32 10.47 2.52
CA GLY A 3 10.49 10.56 1.08
C GLY A 3 10.24 9.24 0.37
N PHE A 4 10.38 8.10 1.07
CA PHE A 4 9.98 6.78 0.57
C PHE A 4 8.52 6.78 0.07
N VAL A 5 7.60 7.43 0.79
CA VAL A 5 6.19 7.49 0.41
C VAL A 5 5.95 8.48 -0.74
N ASN A 6 6.59 9.66 -0.69
CA ASN A 6 6.47 10.65 -1.76
C ASN A 6 7.10 10.16 -3.07
N TYR A 7 8.21 9.43 -2.99
CA TYR A 7 8.84 8.79 -4.14
C TYR A 7 7.94 7.72 -4.75
N ALA A 8 7.29 6.92 -3.90
CA ALA A 8 6.29 5.97 -4.37
C ALA A 8 5.15 6.71 -5.11
N LEU A 9 4.66 7.84 -4.59
CA LEU A 9 3.61 8.63 -5.25
C LEU A 9 4.08 9.20 -6.59
N GLU A 10 5.31 9.71 -6.67
CA GLU A 10 5.96 10.10 -7.92
C GLU A 10 5.98 8.93 -8.92
N LEU A 11 6.39 7.73 -8.48
CA LEU A 11 6.42 6.54 -9.32
C LEU A 11 5.03 6.11 -9.80
N LEU A 12 3.97 6.26 -8.98
CA LEU A 12 2.60 6.03 -9.44
C LEU A 12 2.31 6.91 -10.66
N VAL A 13 2.57 8.20 -10.54
CA VAL A 13 2.25 9.15 -11.61
C VAL A 13 3.08 8.85 -12.86
N LEU A 14 4.38 8.64 -12.70
CA LEU A 14 5.29 8.34 -13.80
C LEU A 14 4.89 7.06 -14.54
N LYS A 15 4.57 5.98 -13.81
CA LYS A 15 4.22 4.67 -14.40
C LYS A 15 2.83 4.67 -15.04
N THR A 16 1.87 5.40 -14.49
CA THR A 16 0.46 5.34 -14.93
C THR A 16 0.09 6.46 -15.90
N PHE A 17 0.63 7.67 -15.71
CA PHE A 17 0.23 8.88 -16.42
C PHE A 17 1.39 9.58 -17.17
N GLY A 18 2.63 9.10 -16.98
CA GLY A 18 3.81 9.58 -17.69
C GLY A 18 4.45 10.84 -17.12
N GLU A 19 5.64 11.16 -17.64
CA GLU A 19 6.50 12.25 -17.19
C GLU A 19 5.88 13.64 -17.36
N GLU A 20 5.19 13.90 -18.47
CA GLU A 20 4.55 15.19 -18.71
C GLU A 20 3.48 15.50 -17.63
N THR A 21 2.73 14.47 -17.22
CA THR A 21 1.71 14.60 -16.17
C THR A 21 2.35 14.82 -14.81
N TRP A 22 3.45 14.12 -14.52
CA TRP A 22 4.22 14.32 -13.30
C TRP A 22 4.74 15.74 -13.17
N GLU A 23 5.34 16.30 -14.23
CA GLU A 23 5.87 17.67 -14.20
C GLU A 23 4.78 18.72 -13.99
N LYS A 24 3.58 18.51 -14.55
CA LYS A 24 2.41 19.37 -14.28
C LYS A 24 2.01 19.31 -12.82
N ILE A 25 1.88 18.10 -12.25
CA ILE A 25 1.50 17.89 -10.84
C ILE A 25 2.55 18.47 -9.90
N LYS A 26 3.83 18.19 -10.14
CA LYS A 26 4.94 18.69 -9.33
C LYS A 26 4.98 20.22 -9.29
N LYS A 27 4.73 20.86 -10.44
CA LYS A 27 4.66 22.31 -10.56
C LYS A 27 3.46 22.90 -9.82
N ASP A 28 2.27 22.31 -9.99
CA ASP A 28 1.03 22.77 -9.35
C ASP A 28 1.06 22.58 -7.82
N ALA A 29 1.68 21.49 -7.36
CA ALA A 29 1.87 21.19 -5.93
C ALA A 29 2.99 22.01 -5.27
N GLU A 30 3.57 22.98 -5.99
CA GLU A 30 4.66 23.86 -5.55
C GLU A 30 5.90 23.10 -5.02
N VAL A 31 6.18 21.92 -5.58
CA VAL A 31 7.31 21.10 -5.15
C VAL A 31 8.60 21.61 -5.80
N THR A 32 9.29 22.52 -5.11
CA THR A 32 10.56 23.11 -5.53
C THR A 32 11.75 22.21 -5.17
N MET A 33 11.89 21.07 -5.84
CA MET A 33 13.11 20.25 -5.75
C MET A 33 13.54 19.74 -7.11
N ASP A 34 14.85 19.68 -7.34
CA ASP A 34 15.42 19.05 -8.53
C ASP A 34 15.57 17.54 -8.29
N GLY A 35 15.22 16.74 -9.31
CA GLY A 35 15.28 15.29 -9.24
C GLY A 35 14.14 14.65 -8.44
N GLN A 36 14.46 13.50 -7.82
CA GLN A 36 13.54 12.60 -7.14
C GLN A 36 13.56 12.79 -5.63
N PHE A 37 12.47 12.39 -4.95
CA PHE A 37 12.41 12.37 -3.49
C PHE A 37 13.49 11.47 -2.87
N LEU A 38 14.30 12.02 -1.97
CA LEU A 38 15.27 11.24 -1.19
C LEU A 38 14.55 10.34 -0.17
N VAL A 39 14.62 9.03 -0.37
CA VAL A 39 13.80 8.04 0.37
C VAL A 39 14.00 8.04 1.90
N ARG A 40 15.19 8.40 2.39
CA ARG A 40 15.53 8.45 3.83
C ARG A 40 15.32 9.84 4.47
N GLN A 41 14.87 10.82 3.72
CA GLN A 41 14.60 12.16 4.24
C GLN A 41 13.14 12.27 4.70
N ILE A 42 12.90 13.02 5.77
CA ILE A 42 11.56 13.40 6.21
C ILE A 42 11.22 14.75 5.56
N TYR A 43 10.06 14.79 4.91
CA TYR A 43 9.45 15.97 4.33
C TYR A 43 8.25 16.40 5.18
N ASP A 44 7.73 17.61 4.97
CA ASP A 44 6.43 17.98 5.51
C ASP A 44 5.33 17.03 4.97
N ASP A 45 4.29 16.76 5.75
CA ASP A 45 3.12 16.03 5.26
C ASP A 45 2.34 16.86 4.22
N GLU A 46 2.42 18.20 4.29
CA GLU A 46 1.80 19.13 3.32
C GLU A 46 2.23 18.83 1.89
N ILE A 47 3.49 18.40 1.67
CA ILE A 47 3.96 18.01 0.34
C ILE A 47 3.14 16.83 -0.21
N THR A 48 2.86 15.81 0.60
CA THR A 48 2.05 14.66 0.19
C THR A 48 0.62 15.10 -0.12
N TYR A 49 0.04 15.96 0.72
CA TYR A 49 -1.31 16.48 0.51
C TYR A 49 -1.44 17.32 -0.76
N ASN A 50 -0.48 18.20 -1.01
CA ASN A 50 -0.46 19.05 -2.21
C ASN A 50 -0.31 18.20 -3.46
N LEU A 51 0.59 17.21 -3.46
CA LEU A 51 0.74 16.28 -4.59
C LEU A 51 -0.56 15.54 -4.91
N VAL A 52 -1.27 15.03 -3.91
CA VAL A 52 -2.55 14.32 -4.10
C VAL A 52 -3.63 15.29 -4.59
N SER A 53 -3.71 16.50 -4.03
CA SER A 53 -4.67 17.53 -4.46
C SER A 53 -4.43 17.96 -5.90
N SER A 54 -3.18 18.26 -6.27
CA SER A 54 -2.79 18.64 -7.63
C SER A 54 -3.03 17.50 -8.62
N ALA A 55 -2.72 16.24 -8.23
CA ALA A 55 -3.04 15.07 -9.04
C ALA A 55 -4.56 14.94 -9.25
N ALA A 56 -5.38 15.15 -8.22
CA ALA A 56 -6.84 15.10 -8.34
C ALA A 56 -7.38 16.13 -9.34
N GLN A 57 -6.85 17.36 -9.30
CA GLN A 57 -7.25 18.43 -10.21
C GLN A 57 -6.79 18.16 -11.65
N ILE A 58 -5.53 17.77 -11.86
CA ILE A 58 -4.94 17.59 -13.19
C ILE A 58 -5.45 16.33 -13.88
N LEU A 59 -5.69 15.26 -13.13
CA LEU A 59 -6.20 13.99 -13.66
C LEU A 59 -7.73 13.96 -13.75
N GLU A 60 -8.41 14.97 -13.19
CA GLU A 60 -9.88 15.01 -13.06
C GLU A 60 -10.45 13.76 -12.36
N LEU A 61 -9.72 13.26 -11.35
CA LEU A 61 -10.10 12.10 -10.54
C LEU A 61 -10.33 12.52 -9.09
N PRO A 62 -11.28 11.90 -8.37
CA PRO A 62 -11.40 12.10 -6.93
C PRO A 62 -10.09 11.74 -6.21
N ALA A 63 -9.71 12.56 -5.21
CA ALA A 63 -8.52 12.28 -4.39
C ALA A 63 -8.58 10.89 -3.74
N SER A 64 -9.77 10.44 -3.35
CA SER A 64 -10.01 9.07 -2.85
C SER A 64 -9.61 7.99 -3.85
N SER A 65 -9.93 8.15 -5.12
CA SER A 65 -9.54 7.21 -6.19
C SER A 65 -8.04 7.19 -6.43
N ILE A 66 -7.37 8.35 -6.35
CA ILE A 66 -5.91 8.45 -6.46
C ILE A 66 -5.23 7.77 -5.27
N LEU A 67 -5.73 8.01 -4.05
CA LEU A 67 -5.19 7.41 -2.83
C LEU A 67 -5.41 5.89 -2.80
N GLU A 68 -6.54 5.39 -3.29
CA GLU A 68 -6.77 3.95 -3.42
C GLU A 68 -5.80 3.32 -4.44
N LEU A 69 -5.63 3.94 -5.61
CA LEU A 69 -4.65 3.50 -6.60
C LEU A 69 -3.23 3.55 -6.03
N PHE A 70 -2.92 4.58 -5.26
CA PHE A 70 -1.66 4.72 -4.56
C PHE A 70 -1.45 3.61 -3.53
N GLY A 71 -2.47 3.24 -2.74
CA GLY A 71 -2.37 2.14 -1.79
C GLY A 71 -1.98 0.81 -2.44
N LYS A 72 -2.56 0.51 -3.60
CA LYS A 72 -2.17 -0.66 -4.40
C LYS A 72 -0.71 -0.59 -4.83
N MET A 73 -0.33 0.50 -5.51
CA MET A 73 1.04 0.66 -6.02
C MET A 73 2.06 0.69 -4.88
N PHE A 74 1.72 1.30 -3.74
CA PHE A 74 2.60 1.39 -2.57
C PHE A 74 2.91 0.01 -1.98
N PHE A 75 1.92 -0.89 -1.91
CA PHE A 75 2.17 -2.27 -1.50
C PHE A 75 3.16 -2.97 -2.44
N GLU A 76 2.96 -2.83 -3.76
CA GLU A 76 3.86 -3.39 -4.78
C GLU A 76 5.27 -2.81 -4.67
N PHE A 77 5.35 -1.49 -4.48
CA PHE A 77 6.62 -0.79 -4.27
C PHE A 77 7.35 -1.27 -3.02
N CYS A 78 6.65 -1.56 -1.93
CA CYS A 78 7.25 -2.16 -0.73
C CYS A 78 7.84 -3.55 -1.04
N GLN A 79 7.13 -4.39 -1.80
CA GLN A 79 7.66 -5.70 -2.23
C GLN A 79 8.95 -5.54 -3.03
N ASP A 80 8.92 -4.68 -4.06
CA ASP A 80 10.06 -4.39 -4.94
C ASP A 80 11.24 -3.76 -4.19
N SER A 81 10.96 -3.03 -3.10
CA SER A 81 11.96 -2.39 -2.24
C SER A 81 12.60 -3.34 -1.22
N GLY A 82 12.32 -4.64 -1.29
CA GLY A 82 12.93 -5.67 -0.45
C GLY A 82 12.13 -6.05 0.79
N TYR A 83 10.91 -5.54 0.96
CA TYR A 83 10.02 -5.94 2.05
C TYR A 83 9.13 -7.14 1.72
N ASP A 84 9.24 -7.71 0.53
CA ASP A 84 8.41 -8.85 0.08
C ASP A 84 8.37 -10.00 1.10
N LYS A 85 9.55 -10.48 1.54
CA LYS A 85 9.64 -11.59 2.50
C LYS A 85 8.95 -11.29 3.84
N ILE A 86 9.11 -10.07 4.37
CA ILE A 86 8.49 -9.73 5.65
C ILE A 86 6.99 -9.55 5.51
N LEU A 87 6.52 -8.98 4.38
CA LEU A 87 5.09 -8.82 4.09
C LEU A 87 4.38 -10.18 3.94
N GLN A 88 5.03 -11.18 3.32
CA GLN A 88 4.48 -12.53 3.16
C GLN A 88 4.32 -13.30 4.48
N VAL A 89 5.05 -12.93 5.54
CA VAL A 89 5.00 -13.62 6.83
C VAL A 89 4.18 -12.88 7.90
N LEU A 90 3.51 -11.77 7.53
CA LEU A 90 2.64 -11.05 8.47
C LEU A 90 1.35 -11.80 8.81
N GLY A 91 0.94 -12.79 8.02
CA GLY A 91 -0.27 -13.54 8.32
C GLY A 91 -0.69 -14.50 7.23
N ALA A 92 -1.54 -15.47 7.58
CA ALA A 92 -2.12 -16.41 6.62
C ALA A 92 -3.46 -15.90 6.04
N THR A 93 -4.07 -14.91 6.68
CA THR A 93 -5.32 -14.27 6.27
C THR A 93 -5.17 -12.75 6.23
N PRO A 94 -6.05 -12.01 5.52
CA PRO A 94 -6.05 -10.55 5.56
C PRO A 94 -6.17 -9.99 6.98
N ARG A 95 -6.94 -10.65 7.85
CA ARG A 95 -7.06 -10.28 9.27
C ARG A 95 -5.72 -10.39 9.99
N ASP A 96 -5.04 -11.53 9.85
CA ASP A 96 -3.74 -11.76 10.51
C ASP A 96 -2.70 -10.75 10.02
N PHE A 97 -2.66 -10.50 8.70
CA PHE A 97 -1.78 -9.50 8.11
C PHE A 97 -2.00 -8.12 8.75
N LEU A 98 -3.26 -7.68 8.84
CA LEU A 98 -3.61 -6.36 9.38
C LEU A 98 -3.32 -6.25 10.88
N GLN A 99 -3.54 -7.31 11.66
CA GLN A 99 -3.23 -7.34 13.09
C GLN A 99 -1.73 -7.28 13.38
N ASN A 100 -0.89 -7.82 12.49
CA ASN A 100 0.57 -7.83 12.66
C ASN A 100 1.28 -6.61 12.04
N LEU A 101 0.54 -5.73 11.36
CA LEU A 101 1.13 -4.58 10.67
C LEU A 101 1.76 -3.57 11.65
N ASP A 102 1.20 -3.44 12.86
CA ASP A 102 1.79 -2.63 13.93
C ASP A 102 3.18 -3.13 14.34
N ALA A 103 3.38 -4.44 14.46
CA ALA A 103 4.67 -5.01 14.81
C ALA A 103 5.73 -4.76 13.72
N LEU A 104 5.32 -4.80 12.44
CA LEU A 104 6.17 -4.38 11.34
C LEU A 104 6.53 -2.90 11.44
N HIS A 105 5.55 -2.03 11.69
CA HIS A 105 5.79 -0.61 11.86
C HIS A 105 6.69 -0.29 13.05
N ASP A 106 6.55 -0.98 14.18
CA ASP A 106 7.44 -0.84 15.34
C ASP A 106 8.88 -1.21 14.96
N HIS A 107 9.06 -2.32 14.23
CA HIS A 107 10.38 -2.72 13.73
C HIS A 107 10.97 -1.67 12.79
N LEU A 108 10.19 -1.19 11.81
CA LEU A 108 10.62 -0.14 10.90
C LEU A 108 10.93 1.17 11.65
N GLY A 109 10.25 1.46 12.76
CA GLY A 109 10.49 2.65 13.58
C GLY A 109 11.91 2.69 14.15
N THR A 110 12.53 1.52 14.35
CA THR A 110 13.95 1.41 14.76
C THR A 110 14.93 1.79 13.65
N LEU A 111 14.53 1.63 12.39
CA LEU A 111 15.33 1.91 11.19
C LEU A 111 15.08 3.29 10.60
N TYR A 112 13.90 3.87 10.88
CA TYR A 112 13.42 5.14 10.37
C TYR A 112 13.09 6.10 11.53
N PRO A 113 14.11 6.76 12.12
CA PRO A 113 13.91 7.69 13.23
C PRO A 113 12.94 8.82 12.90
N GLY A 114 11.88 8.97 13.68
CA GLY A 114 10.84 9.98 13.44
C GLY A 114 9.70 9.48 12.54
N MET A 115 9.67 8.18 12.20
CA MET A 115 8.52 7.58 11.54
C MET A 115 7.28 7.69 12.43
N ARG A 116 6.23 8.30 11.86
CA ARG A 116 4.88 8.34 12.44
C ARG A 116 4.00 7.37 11.67
N ALA A 117 3.96 6.12 12.11
CA ALA A 117 3.19 5.06 11.48
C ALA A 117 1.73 5.07 11.96
N PRO A 118 0.77 4.66 11.12
CA PRO A 118 -0.58 4.37 11.59
C PRO A 118 -0.63 3.06 12.40
N SER A 119 -1.70 2.89 13.17
CA SER A 119 -2.00 1.68 13.94
C SER A 119 -3.30 1.03 13.49
N PHE A 120 -3.35 -0.30 13.55
CA PHE A 120 -4.44 -1.12 13.06
C PHE A 120 -4.97 -2.10 14.11
N ARG A 121 -6.28 -2.18 14.29
CA ARG A 121 -6.93 -3.22 15.10
C ARG A 121 -8.06 -3.86 14.33
N CYS A 122 -8.30 -5.14 14.57
CA CYS A 122 -9.39 -5.87 13.94
C CYS A 122 -10.38 -6.35 15.00
N THR A 123 -11.67 -6.10 14.75
CA THR A 123 -12.79 -6.66 15.50
C THR A 123 -13.77 -7.33 14.54
N GLU A 124 -14.77 -8.02 15.09
CA GLU A 124 -15.84 -8.63 14.31
C GLU A 124 -17.14 -7.88 14.59
N ARG A 125 -17.86 -7.56 13.52
CA ARG A 125 -19.18 -6.94 13.61
C ARG A 125 -20.17 -7.93 14.22
N THR A 126 -20.94 -7.47 15.21
CA THR A 126 -21.76 -8.37 16.05
C THR A 126 -22.93 -9.00 15.27
N GLU A 127 -23.44 -8.31 14.25
CA GLU A 127 -24.61 -8.74 13.48
C GLU A 127 -24.34 -9.93 12.57
N ASP A 128 -23.17 -9.98 11.92
CA ASP A 128 -22.87 -10.93 10.85
C ASP A 128 -21.43 -11.50 10.86
N GLY A 129 -20.61 -11.11 11.85
CA GLY A 129 -19.22 -11.56 11.96
C GLY A 129 -18.27 -10.94 10.95
N ALA A 130 -18.70 -9.93 10.18
CA ALA A 130 -17.84 -9.27 9.20
C ALA A 130 -16.64 -8.57 9.86
N LEU A 131 -15.51 -8.53 9.17
CA LEU A 131 -14.28 -7.95 9.69
C LEU A 131 -14.39 -6.42 9.73
N VAL A 132 -14.15 -5.82 10.89
CA VAL A 132 -14.03 -4.37 11.06
C VAL A 132 -12.57 -4.02 11.33
N LEU A 133 -11.99 -3.20 10.46
CA LEU A 133 -10.64 -2.66 10.61
C LEU A 133 -10.71 -1.26 11.21
N HIS A 134 -10.10 -1.09 12.37
CA HIS A 134 -9.92 0.19 13.03
C HIS A 134 -8.56 0.78 12.64
N TYR A 135 -8.57 1.96 12.03
CA TYR A 135 -7.38 2.68 11.54
C TYR A 135 -7.16 3.96 12.32
N TYR A 136 -6.04 4.02 13.03
CA TYR A 136 -5.62 5.16 13.84
C TYR A 136 -4.46 5.86 13.16
N SER A 137 -4.60 7.17 12.94
CA SER A 137 -3.56 7.98 12.31
C SER A 137 -3.68 9.45 12.74
N ASP A 138 -2.52 10.07 12.91
CA ASP A 138 -2.40 11.52 13.11
C ASP A 138 -2.59 12.30 11.79
N ARG A 139 -2.51 11.62 10.64
CA ARG A 139 -2.63 12.21 9.31
C ARG A 139 -4.08 12.07 8.80
N PRO A 140 -4.87 13.15 8.75
CA PRO A 140 -6.23 13.11 8.22
C PRO A 140 -6.26 12.92 6.70
N GLY A 141 -7.33 12.34 6.16
CA GLY A 141 -7.60 12.28 4.72
C GLY A 141 -6.79 11.25 3.92
N LEU A 142 -6.00 10.40 4.59
CA LEU A 142 -5.17 9.37 3.96
C LEU A 142 -5.74 7.94 4.09
N GLU A 143 -6.93 7.80 4.69
CA GLU A 143 -7.64 6.55 4.91
C GLU A 143 -7.87 5.74 3.63
N TYR A 144 -8.06 6.40 2.48
CA TYR A 144 -8.25 5.72 1.20
C TYR A 144 -7.01 4.93 0.71
N ILE A 145 -5.80 5.26 1.21
CA ILE A 145 -4.61 4.43 0.98
C ILE A 145 -4.81 3.03 1.56
N VAL A 146 -5.43 2.96 2.75
CA VAL A 146 -5.69 1.69 3.45
C VAL A 146 -6.60 0.79 2.62
N ILE A 147 -7.61 1.36 1.94
CA ILE A 147 -8.51 0.62 1.04
C ILE A 147 -7.70 -0.08 -0.07
N GLY A 148 -6.80 0.66 -0.72
CA GLY A 148 -5.93 0.12 -1.76
C GLY A 148 -5.00 -0.98 -1.25
N ILE A 149 -4.41 -0.80 -0.08
CA ILE A 149 -3.54 -1.80 0.57
C ILE A 149 -4.33 -3.06 0.91
N VAL A 150 -5.48 -2.95 1.59
CA VAL A 150 -6.29 -4.09 2.02
C VAL A 150 -6.74 -4.94 0.83
N LYS A 151 -7.27 -4.30 -0.22
CA LYS A 151 -7.67 -5.00 -1.45
C LYS A 151 -6.49 -5.72 -2.11
N THR A 152 -5.32 -5.08 -2.13
CA THR A 152 -4.11 -5.64 -2.73
C THR A 152 -3.56 -6.82 -1.92
N VAL A 153 -3.54 -6.73 -0.59
CA VAL A 153 -3.15 -7.82 0.30
C VAL A 153 -4.08 -9.02 0.12
N ALA A 154 -5.39 -8.80 0.16
CA ALA A 154 -6.37 -9.87 0.01
C ALA A 154 -6.20 -10.61 -1.33
N SER A 155 -6.08 -9.87 -2.42
CA SER A 155 -5.96 -10.44 -3.77
C SER A 155 -4.59 -11.08 -4.02
N LYS A 156 -3.48 -10.40 -3.71
CA LYS A 156 -2.12 -10.86 -4.05
C LYS A 156 -1.54 -11.87 -3.08
N LEU A 157 -1.79 -11.75 -1.78
CA LEU A 157 -1.21 -12.64 -0.77
C LEU A 157 -2.15 -13.79 -0.40
N HIS A 158 -3.47 -13.59 -0.51
CA HIS A 158 -4.46 -14.54 0.00
C HIS A 158 -5.46 -15.00 -1.07
N ASN A 159 -5.26 -14.66 -2.34
CA ASN A 159 -6.10 -15.06 -3.48
C ASN A 159 -7.61 -14.84 -3.22
N THR A 160 -7.94 -13.77 -2.50
CA THR A 160 -9.30 -13.44 -2.07
C THR A 160 -9.66 -12.03 -2.53
N GLU A 161 -10.87 -11.87 -3.06
CA GLU A 161 -11.39 -10.55 -3.42
C GLU A 161 -12.23 -10.00 -2.27
N VAL A 162 -11.99 -8.76 -1.88
CA VAL A 162 -12.73 -8.09 -0.80
C VAL A 162 -13.31 -6.77 -1.27
N GLU A 163 -14.42 -6.39 -0.66
CA GLU A 163 -14.95 -5.03 -0.66
C GLU A 163 -14.58 -4.37 0.66
N VAL A 164 -14.24 -3.07 0.59
CA VAL A 164 -13.80 -2.29 1.75
C VAL A 164 -14.56 -0.98 1.72
N GLU A 165 -15.35 -0.74 2.77
CA GLU A 165 -16.22 0.43 2.90
C GLU A 165 -15.89 1.19 4.19
N ILE A 166 -15.95 2.52 4.17
CA ILE A 166 -15.81 3.32 5.40
C ILE A 166 -17.13 3.26 6.18
N LEU A 167 -17.09 2.69 7.39
CA LEU A 167 -18.23 2.65 8.31
C LEU A 167 -18.34 3.92 9.15
N GLN A 168 -17.19 4.41 9.63
CA GLN A 168 -17.11 5.60 10.47
C GLN A 168 -15.87 6.40 10.09
N THR A 169 -16.05 7.71 10.03
CA THR A 169 -14.95 8.66 9.83
C THR A 169 -14.40 9.15 11.17
N LYS A 170 -13.24 9.80 11.13
CA LYS A 170 -12.63 10.46 12.30
C LYS A 170 -13.45 11.66 12.83
N GLU A 171 -14.47 12.12 12.09
CA GLU A 171 -15.40 13.15 12.58
C GLU A 171 -16.48 12.55 13.49
N GLU A 172 -16.81 11.26 13.28
CA GLU A 172 -17.86 10.53 13.99
C GLU A 172 -17.31 9.72 15.17
N CYS A 173 -16.03 9.31 15.09
CA CYS A 173 -15.31 8.51 16.06
C CYS A 173 -13.87 9.05 16.25
N ASP A 174 -13.11 8.59 17.24
CA ASP A 174 -11.72 8.99 17.43
C ASP A 174 -10.76 8.43 16.34
N HIS A 175 -11.25 7.56 15.47
CA HIS A 175 -10.51 6.91 14.39
C HIS A 175 -11.42 6.49 13.23
N VAL A 176 -10.85 6.04 12.11
CA VAL A 176 -11.62 5.56 10.95
C VAL A 176 -11.88 4.07 11.09
N GLN A 177 -13.10 3.64 10.78
CA GLN A 177 -13.46 2.22 10.76
C GLN A 177 -13.82 1.80 9.34
N PHE A 178 -13.26 0.68 8.89
CA PHE A 178 -13.59 0.06 7.61
C PHE A 178 -14.31 -1.27 7.83
N LEU A 179 -15.37 -1.50 7.07
CA LEU A 179 -15.94 -2.83 6.88
C LEU A 179 -15.18 -3.54 5.77
N ILE A 180 -14.76 -4.78 6.02
CA ILE A 180 -14.14 -5.65 5.02
C ILE A 180 -15.05 -6.86 4.82
N THR A 181 -15.57 -7.04 3.61
CA THR A 181 -16.42 -8.15 3.22
C THR A 181 -15.79 -8.93 2.08
N GLU A 182 -15.76 -10.25 2.16
CA GLU A 182 -15.34 -11.07 1.03
C GLU A 182 -16.37 -10.97 -0.09
N LYS A 183 -15.89 -10.73 -1.31
CA LYS A 183 -16.72 -10.86 -2.51
C LYS A 183 -16.94 -12.34 -2.73
N ASN A 184 -18.10 -12.84 -2.32
CA ASN A 184 -18.50 -14.20 -2.65
C ASN A 184 -18.49 -14.37 -4.17
N ASN A 185 -17.49 -15.09 -4.70
CA ASN A 185 -17.56 -15.68 -6.02
C ASN A 185 -18.66 -16.76 -6.00
N THR A 186 -19.93 -16.36 -6.12
CA THR A 186 -21.00 -17.26 -6.50
C THR A 186 -20.75 -17.69 -7.95
N GLY A 187 -19.86 -18.67 -8.12
CA GLY A 187 -19.57 -19.31 -9.40
C GLY A 187 -18.09 -19.54 -9.68
N GLN A 188 -17.44 -20.45 -8.94
CA GLN A 188 -16.40 -21.39 -9.39
C GLN A 188 -15.56 -21.87 -8.18
N ARG A 189 -16.15 -22.75 -7.37
CA ARG A 189 -15.39 -23.78 -6.65
C ARG A 189 -15.90 -25.13 -7.12
N GLN A 190 -15.45 -25.55 -8.29
CA GLN A 190 -15.42 -26.96 -8.66
C GLN A 190 -14.04 -27.28 -9.22
N ASN A 191 -13.36 -28.13 -8.47
CA ASN A 191 -12.20 -28.95 -8.83
C ASN A 191 -10.94 -28.23 -9.32
N ASP A 192 -10.00 -28.00 -8.40
CA ASP A 192 -8.59 -28.32 -8.66
C ASP A 192 -7.93 -28.81 -7.37
N GLN A 193 -8.18 -30.08 -7.07
CA GLN A 193 -7.34 -30.88 -6.17
C GLN A 193 -6.89 -32.13 -6.95
N THR A 194 -6.16 -31.97 -8.04
CA THR A 194 -5.28 -33.03 -8.59
C THR A 194 -4.44 -32.50 -9.75
N ALA A 195 -3.32 -31.82 -9.46
CA ALA A 195 -2.09 -31.84 -10.27
C ALA A 195 -1.11 -30.80 -9.72
N GLU A 196 -0.16 -31.24 -8.88
CA GLU A 196 1.24 -30.77 -8.89
C GLU A 196 2.01 -31.50 -7.78
N VAL A 197 2.04 -32.83 -7.91
CA VAL A 197 3.15 -33.64 -7.41
C VAL A 197 3.71 -34.30 -8.65
N GLU A 198 4.60 -33.61 -9.35
CA GLU A 198 5.61 -34.12 -10.29
C GLU A 198 6.12 -32.99 -11.18
N THR A 199 7.18 -32.29 -10.74
CA THR A 199 8.21 -31.72 -11.61
C THR A 199 9.42 -31.27 -10.75
N LEU A 200 9.95 -32.23 -9.98
CA LEU A 200 11.35 -32.20 -9.56
C LEU A 200 12.13 -33.02 -10.59
N SER A 201 12.64 -32.39 -11.66
CA SER A 201 13.80 -32.87 -12.43
C SER A 201 14.06 -31.99 -13.67
N GLN A 202 15.26 -31.41 -13.72
CA GLN A 202 15.97 -30.81 -14.88
C GLN A 202 15.47 -29.42 -15.34
N GLY A 203 16.29 -28.39 -15.52
CA GLY A 203 17.74 -28.23 -15.43
C GLY A 203 18.14 -26.82 -15.88
N HIS A 204 19.26 -26.35 -15.32
CA HIS A 204 20.22 -25.32 -15.77
C HIS A 204 19.81 -24.04 -16.52
N HIS A 205 20.46 -22.97 -16.04
CA HIS A 205 21.00 -21.80 -16.76
C HIS A 205 20.05 -20.61 -16.94
N TYR A 206 20.22 -19.58 -16.09
CA TYR A 206 20.53 -18.19 -16.46
C TYR A 206 20.87 -17.41 -15.18
N ASP A 207 22.10 -17.58 -14.68
CA ASP A 207 22.70 -16.73 -13.65
C ASP A 207 23.83 -15.92 -14.30
N GLN A 208 23.51 -14.72 -14.78
CA GLN A 208 24.46 -13.62 -14.93
C GLN A 208 23.69 -12.38 -15.38
N ILE A 209 23.54 -11.42 -14.46
CA ILE A 209 23.60 -9.95 -14.61
C ILE A 209 22.91 -9.38 -13.36
N LEU A 210 23.66 -9.27 -12.27
CA LEU A 210 23.35 -8.40 -11.12
C LEU A 210 24.65 -8.21 -10.34
N LEU A 211 25.57 -7.44 -10.93
CA LEU A 211 26.79 -7.02 -10.24
C LEU A 211 27.37 -5.72 -10.82
N TYR A 212 26.57 -4.65 -10.80
CA TYR A 212 26.95 -3.23 -10.90
C TYR A 212 25.70 -2.50 -10.39
N VAL A 213 25.61 -1.98 -9.17
CA VAL A 213 26.24 -0.74 -8.70
C VAL A 213 26.26 -0.76 -7.16
N PHE A 214 27.42 -1.05 -6.58
CA PHE A 214 27.79 -0.60 -5.23
C PHE A 214 29.25 -0.16 -5.35
N HIS A 215 29.49 1.13 -5.57
CA HIS A 215 30.73 1.85 -5.20
C HIS A 215 30.62 3.31 -5.71
N THR A 216 30.04 4.21 -4.90
CA THR A 216 30.62 5.55 -4.71
C THR A 216 30.13 6.16 -3.40
N PHE A 217 31.07 6.21 -2.44
CA PHE A 217 31.05 6.81 -1.09
C PHE A 217 30.30 6.09 0.04
#